data_AF-A0A1G9E2C5-F1
#
_entry.id   AF-A0A1G9E2C5-F1
#
_cell.length_a   1.000
_cell.length_b   1.000
_cell.length_c   1.000
_cell.angle_alpha   90.00
_cell.angle_beta   90.00
_cell.angle_gamma   90.00
#
_symmetry.space_group_name_H-M   'P 1'
#
loop_
_entity.id
_entity.type
_entity.pdbx_description
1 polymer ?
#
loop_
_entity_poly.entity_id
_entity_poly.type
_entity_poly.pdbx_seq_one_letter_code
_entity_poly.pdbx_strand_id
1 'polypeptide(L)'
;MLIVTSNDIPGHRIDAVFGEVMGLTVRSRDITAQVMAGFRSLGGGEVLEMTRALYDSRQDVMARMVAEAEQRGANAIIAMRFDTSAIGQNWTEICAYGTAVFAIPLSHDEPGATGQSVYLTNSGGPANSGGLTNSGGTVAQLKP
;
A
#
# COMPACT_ATOMS: atom_id res chain seq x y z
N MET A 1 5.47 0.29 3.75
CA MET A 1 5.08 0.79 2.41
C MET A 1 3.80 1.61 2.52
N LEU A 2 3.71 2.77 1.84
CA LEU A 2 2.47 3.55 1.77
C LEU A 2 1.51 2.91 0.76
N ILE A 3 0.26 2.68 1.14
CA ILE A 3 -0.76 2.08 0.24
C ILE A 3 -2.01 2.95 0.32
N VAL A 4 -2.49 3.42 -0.83
CA VAL A 4 -3.67 4.28 -0.90
C VAL A 4 -4.68 3.77 -1.91
N THR A 5 -5.96 4.05 -1.66
CA THR A 5 -7.04 3.78 -2.59
C THR A 5 -7.25 4.94 -3.57
N SER A 6 -6.67 6.12 -3.33
CA SER A 6 -6.65 7.23 -4.28
C SER A 6 -5.69 6.94 -5.44
N ASN A 7 -5.92 7.59 -6.58
CA ASN A 7 -5.00 7.50 -7.73
C ASN A 7 -3.73 8.32 -7.50
N ASP A 8 -3.81 9.38 -6.71
CA ASP A 8 -2.69 10.26 -6.39
C ASP A 8 -2.41 10.26 -4.89
N ILE A 9 -1.22 10.75 -4.52
CA ILE A 9 -0.80 10.93 -3.13
C ILE A 9 -0.51 12.43 -2.92
N PRO A 10 -1.48 13.21 -2.39
CA PRO A 10 -1.26 14.63 -2.13
C PRO A 10 0.00 14.89 -1.30
N GLY A 11 0.77 15.90 -1.68
CA GLY A 11 2.08 16.19 -1.07
C GLY A 11 3.19 15.23 -1.48
N HIS A 12 2.99 14.35 -2.47
CA HIS A 12 4.05 13.53 -3.03
C HIS A 12 4.10 13.67 -4.55
N ARG A 13 5.31 13.58 -5.11
CA ARG A 13 5.55 13.42 -6.54
C ARG A 13 5.78 11.94 -6.83
N ILE A 14 5.12 11.40 -7.85
CA ILE A 14 5.45 10.08 -8.39
C ILE A 14 6.65 10.21 -9.32
N ASP A 15 7.76 9.58 -8.94
CA ASP A 15 9.04 9.61 -9.65
C ASP A 15 9.17 8.45 -10.65
N ALA A 16 8.63 7.28 -10.30
CA ALA A 16 8.63 6.09 -11.16
C ALA A 16 7.35 5.28 -11.00
N VAL A 17 6.97 4.56 -12.07
CA VAL A 17 5.83 3.64 -12.10
C VAL A 17 6.33 2.25 -12.49
N PHE A 18 6.08 1.25 -11.65
CA PHE A 18 6.54 -0.14 -11.82
C PHE A 18 5.43 -1.08 -12.34
N GLY A 19 4.32 -0.50 -12.77
CA GLY A 19 3.16 -1.21 -13.29
C GLY A 19 2.29 -1.82 -12.19
N GLU A 20 1.46 -2.76 -12.60
CA GLU A 20 0.49 -3.44 -11.75
C GLU A 20 1.17 -4.46 -10.85
N VAL A 21 0.70 -4.55 -9.60
CA VAL A 21 1.07 -5.57 -8.61
C VAL A 21 -0.20 -6.15 -7.99
N MET A 22 -0.14 -7.42 -7.62
CA MET A 22 -1.28 -8.15 -7.07
C MET A 22 -0.89 -9.17 -6.00
N GLY A 23 -1.84 -9.49 -5.16
CA GLY A 23 -1.78 -10.64 -4.28
C GLY A 23 -3.14 -11.34 -4.31
N LEU A 24 -3.11 -12.67 -4.40
CA LEU A 24 -4.33 -13.47 -4.48
C LEU A 24 -4.31 -14.63 -3.50
N THR A 25 -5.52 -15.06 -3.12
CA THR A 25 -5.73 -16.26 -2.32
C THR A 25 -7.11 -16.86 -2.62
N VAL A 26 -7.23 -18.17 -2.44
CA VAL A 26 -8.48 -18.89 -2.63
C VAL A 26 -8.95 -19.44 -1.28
N ARG A 27 -10.25 -19.35 -1.00
CA ARG A 27 -10.89 -19.84 0.23
C ARG A 27 -12.06 -20.77 -0.09
N SER A 28 -12.17 -21.85 0.69
CA SER A 28 -13.29 -22.79 0.59
C SER A 28 -14.55 -22.23 1.23
N ARG A 29 -15.66 -22.29 0.48
CA ARG A 29 -17.01 -21.96 0.95
C ARG A 29 -17.65 -23.09 1.76
N ASP A 30 -17.19 -24.32 1.59
CA ASP A 30 -17.81 -25.49 2.23
C ASP A 30 -17.53 -25.50 3.75
N ILE A 31 -16.29 -25.19 4.15
CA ILE A 31 -15.92 -25.03 5.56
C ILE A 31 -16.67 -23.83 6.16
N THR A 32 -16.77 -22.75 5.39
CA THR A 32 -17.50 -21.54 5.74
C THR A 32 -18.98 -21.80 6.03
N ALA A 33 -19.63 -22.61 5.20
CA ALA A 33 -21.05 -22.94 5.32
C ALA A 33 -21.37 -23.81 6.55
N GLN A 34 -20.48 -24.75 6.90
CA GLN A 34 -20.64 -25.60 8.09
C GLN A 34 -20.57 -24.78 9.38
N VAL A 35 -19.63 -23.84 9.47
CA VAL A 35 -19.52 -22.89 10.58
C VAL A 35 -20.78 -22.03 10.69
N MET A 36 -21.22 -21.44 9.58
CA MET A 36 -22.44 -20.63 9.51
C MET A 36 -23.71 -21.38 9.95
N ALA A 37 -23.82 -22.66 9.61
CA ALA A 37 -24.95 -23.50 10.01
C ALA A 37 -25.01 -23.71 11.53
N GLY A 38 -23.86 -23.82 12.21
CA GLY A 38 -23.79 -23.86 13.67
C GLY A 38 -24.26 -22.55 14.32
N PHE A 39 -23.87 -21.40 13.77
CA PHE A 39 -24.23 -20.08 14.29
C PHE A 39 -25.65 -19.61 13.98
N ARG A 40 -26.28 -20.10 12.91
CA ARG A 40 -27.70 -19.81 12.59
C ARG A 40 -28.68 -20.15 13.73
N SER A 41 -28.26 -21.01 14.66
CA SER A 41 -29.04 -21.37 15.85
C SER A 41 -29.06 -20.30 16.96
N LEU A 42 -28.18 -19.28 16.93
CA LEU A 42 -27.95 -18.34 18.04
C LEU A 42 -28.39 -16.88 17.76
N GLY A 43 -29.11 -16.63 16.66
CA GLY A 43 -29.59 -15.29 16.29
C GLY A 43 -28.71 -14.63 15.23
N GLY A 44 -29.33 -14.12 14.16
CA GLY A 44 -28.69 -13.71 12.90
C GLY A 44 -27.81 -12.45 12.95
N GLY A 45 -26.86 -12.40 13.88
CA GLY A 45 -25.80 -11.40 13.94
C GLY A 45 -24.59 -11.73 13.07
N GLU A 46 -23.51 -10.98 13.27
CA GLU A 46 -22.22 -11.19 12.61
C GLU A 46 -21.66 -12.59 12.90
N VAL A 47 -21.16 -13.26 11.87
CA VAL A 47 -20.44 -14.53 12.02
C VAL A 47 -18.97 -14.22 12.26
N LEU A 48 -18.60 -13.99 13.52
CA LEU A 48 -17.26 -13.50 13.92
C LEU A 48 -16.11 -14.32 13.32
N GLU A 49 -16.24 -15.64 13.26
CA GLU A 49 -15.23 -16.52 12.66
C GLU A 49 -15.07 -16.26 11.16
N MET A 50 -16.17 -15.96 10.46
CA MET A 50 -16.15 -15.62 9.04
C MET A 50 -15.55 -14.25 8.79
N THR A 51 -15.92 -13.25 9.61
CA THR A 51 -15.32 -11.92 9.53
C THR A 51 -13.82 -12.00 9.77
N ARG A 52 -13.38 -12.77 10.78
CA ARG A 52 -11.97 -13.01 11.05
C ARG A 52 -11.27 -13.67 9.88
N ALA A 53 -11.84 -14.73 9.31
CA ALA A 53 -11.28 -15.41 8.14
C ALA A 53 -11.14 -14.46 6.93
N LEU A 54 -12.11 -13.56 6.70
CA LEU A 54 -12.02 -12.54 5.66
C LEU A 54 -10.95 -11.49 5.95
N TYR A 55 -10.80 -11.08 7.20
CA TYR A 55 -9.75 -10.15 7.62
C TYR A 55 -8.36 -10.75 7.40
N ASP A 56 -8.13 -11.97 7.88
CA ASP A 56 -6.88 -12.71 7.69
C ASP A 56 -6.57 -12.88 6.19
N SER A 57 -7.57 -13.22 5.38
CA SER A 57 -7.41 -13.35 3.93
C SER A 57 -7.03 -12.04 3.26
N ARG A 58 -7.59 -10.90 3.69
CA ARG A 58 -7.22 -9.57 3.19
C ARG A 58 -5.79 -9.21 3.57
N GLN A 59 -5.36 -9.54 4.78
CA GLN A 59 -3.97 -9.33 5.20
C GLN A 59 -3.00 -10.17 4.38
N ASP A 60 -3.30 -11.45 4.14
CA ASP A 60 -2.46 -12.33 3.31
C ASP A 60 -2.24 -11.78 1.91
N VAL A 61 -3.31 -11.38 1.23
CA VAL A 61 -3.21 -10.90 -0.15
C VAL A 61 -2.53 -9.53 -0.23
N MET A 62 -2.76 -8.66 0.75
CA MET A 62 -2.04 -7.39 0.84
C MET A 62 -0.55 -7.63 1.05
N ALA A 63 -0.16 -8.55 1.93
CA ALA A 63 1.25 -8.87 2.17
C ALA A 63 1.94 -9.39 0.90
N ARG A 64 1.26 -10.23 0.10
CA ARG A 64 1.77 -10.71 -1.19
C ARG A 64 1.94 -9.59 -2.22
N MET A 65 0.94 -8.71 -2.35
CA MET A 65 0.99 -7.54 -3.22
C MET A 65 2.12 -6.58 -2.83
N VAL A 66 2.32 -6.36 -1.53
CA VAL A 66 3.43 -5.54 -1.00
C VAL A 66 4.77 -6.17 -1.32
N ALA A 67 4.94 -7.49 -1.08
CA ALA A 67 6.18 -8.18 -1.39
C ALA A 67 6.53 -8.09 -2.88
N GLU A 68 5.55 -8.18 -3.77
CA GLU A 68 5.76 -7.98 -5.20
C GLU A 68 6.19 -6.55 -5.53
N ALA A 69 5.55 -5.53 -4.91
CA ALA A 69 5.93 -4.13 -5.10
C ALA A 69 7.36 -3.85 -4.60
N GLU A 70 7.74 -4.40 -3.45
CA GLU A 70 9.09 -4.28 -2.88
C GLU A 70 10.14 -4.93 -3.78
N GLN A 71 9.85 -6.11 -4.35
CA GLN A 71 10.75 -6.78 -5.30
C GLN A 71 10.99 -5.95 -6.58
N ARG A 72 10.04 -5.10 -6.96
CA ARG A 72 10.16 -4.18 -8.09
C ARG A 72 10.81 -2.83 -7.74
N GLY A 73 11.16 -2.60 -6.47
CA GLY A 73 11.77 -1.36 -6.00
C GLY A 73 10.77 -0.23 -5.71
N ALA A 74 9.47 -0.52 -5.64
CA ALA A 74 8.46 0.46 -5.27
C ALA A 74 8.51 0.80 -3.78
N ASN A 75 8.10 2.01 -3.41
CA ASN A 75 7.94 2.44 -2.02
C ASN A 75 6.48 2.76 -1.66
N ALA A 76 5.59 2.76 -2.65
CA ALA A 76 4.17 3.00 -2.48
C ALA A 76 3.32 2.23 -3.51
N ILE A 77 2.04 2.04 -3.18
CA ILE A 77 1.02 1.47 -4.07
C ILE A 77 -0.18 2.43 -4.11
N ILE A 78 -0.58 2.85 -5.31
CA ILE A 78 -1.74 3.72 -5.56
C ILE A 78 -2.88 2.92 -6.19
N ALA A 79 -4.07 3.52 -6.20
CA ALA A 79 -5.28 2.94 -6.78
C ALA A 79 -5.56 1.51 -6.27
N MET A 80 -5.21 1.24 -5.01
CA MET A 80 -5.37 -0.09 -4.42
C MET A 80 -6.84 -0.48 -4.35
N ARG A 81 -7.17 -1.69 -4.77
CA ARG A 81 -8.52 -2.26 -4.72
C ARG A 81 -8.47 -3.69 -4.21
N PHE A 82 -9.61 -4.13 -3.70
CA PHE A 82 -9.90 -5.54 -3.52
C PHE A 82 -10.93 -5.97 -4.54
N ASP A 83 -10.72 -7.14 -5.11
CA ASP A 83 -11.73 -7.86 -5.87
C ASP A 83 -11.98 -9.24 -5.24
N THR A 84 -13.19 -9.74 -5.39
CA THR A 84 -13.60 -11.06 -4.91
C THR A 84 -14.44 -11.75 -5.95
N SER A 85 -13.99 -12.90 -6.42
CA SER A 85 -14.64 -13.65 -7.49
C SER A 85 -14.97 -15.07 -7.06
N ALA A 86 -16.14 -15.58 -7.44
CA ALA A 86 -16.49 -16.98 -7.22
C ALA A 86 -15.77 -17.86 -8.25
N ILE A 87 -15.06 -18.89 -7.78
CA ILE A 87 -14.44 -19.89 -8.66
C ILE A 87 -15.25 -21.19 -8.50
N GLY A 88 -16.05 -21.51 -9.52
CA GLY A 88 -16.99 -22.62 -9.44
C GLY A 88 -18.01 -22.43 -8.31
N GLN A 89 -18.46 -23.54 -7.71
CA GLN A 89 -19.47 -23.49 -6.65
C GLN A 89 -18.88 -23.27 -5.25
N ASN A 90 -17.66 -23.76 -5.00
CA ASN A 90 -17.18 -23.97 -3.63
C ASN A 90 -15.97 -23.09 -3.26
N TRP A 91 -15.49 -22.25 -4.18
CA TRP A 91 -14.30 -21.45 -3.95
C TRP A 91 -14.56 -19.97 -4.18
N THR A 92 -13.90 -19.15 -3.37
CA THR A 92 -13.84 -17.70 -3.57
C THR A 92 -12.40 -17.29 -3.69
N GLU A 93 -12.07 -16.59 -4.77
CA GLU A 93 -10.85 -15.81 -4.87
C GLU A 93 -11.02 -14.48 -4.15
N ILE A 94 -9.99 -14.07 -3.44
CA ILE A 94 -9.81 -12.73 -2.93
C ILE A 94 -8.52 -12.22 -3.54
N CYS A 95 -8.58 -11.07 -4.20
CA CYS A 95 -7.45 -10.42 -4.84
C CYS A 95 -7.31 -9.00 -4.29
N ALA A 96 -6.08 -8.61 -3.97
CA ALA A 96 -5.67 -7.23 -3.75
C ALA A 96 -4.77 -6.82 -4.92
N TYR A 97 -5.04 -5.68 -5.54
CA TYR A 97 -4.23 -5.18 -6.65
C TYR A 97 -4.12 -3.66 -6.63
N GLY A 98 -3.12 -3.13 -7.32
CA GLY A 98 -2.90 -1.69 -7.45
C GLY A 98 -1.72 -1.39 -8.38
N THR A 99 -1.29 -0.13 -8.42
CA THR A 99 -0.12 0.29 -9.21
C THR A 99 1.04 0.59 -8.28
N ALA A 100 2.15 -0.12 -8.46
CA ALA A 100 3.38 0.09 -7.71
C ALA A 100 4.13 1.31 -8.25
N VAL A 101 4.54 2.20 -7.35
CA VAL A 101 5.18 3.48 -7.70
C VAL A 101 6.31 3.82 -6.73
N PHE A 102 7.21 4.71 -7.17
CA PHE A 102 8.14 5.40 -6.28
C PHE A 102 7.62 6.82 -6.03
N ALA A 103 7.20 7.11 -4.79
CA ALA A 103 6.67 8.39 -4.37
C ALA A 103 7.69 9.15 -3.50
N ILE A 104 7.92 10.42 -3.81
CA ILE A 104 8.83 11.31 -3.07
C ILE A 104 7.99 12.40 -2.39
N PRO A 105 8.09 12.61 -1.07
CA PRO A 105 7.37 13.68 -0.40
C PRO A 105 7.88 15.05 -0.87
N LEU A 106 6.96 15.99 -1.04
CA LEU A 106 7.24 17.37 -1.43
C LEU A 106 7.73 18.20 -0.23
N SER A 107 8.78 18.98 -0.46
CA SER A 107 9.36 19.92 0.49
C SER A 107 8.49 21.17 0.66
N HIS A 108 8.69 21.94 1.74
CA HIS A 108 7.85 23.10 2.08
C HIS A 108 7.77 24.18 0.97
N ASP A 109 8.82 24.30 0.16
CA ASP A 109 8.92 25.25 -0.95
C ASP A 109 8.31 24.73 -2.26
N GLU A 110 7.93 23.46 -2.35
CA GLU A 110 7.34 22.88 -3.55
C GLU A 110 5.81 23.11 -3.62
N PRO A 111 5.27 23.52 -4.78
CA PRO A 111 3.82 23.64 -4.96
C PRO A 111 3.08 22.32 -4.70
N GLY A 112 2.00 22.38 -3.92
CA GLY A 112 1.23 21.20 -3.55
C GLY A 112 1.78 20.42 -2.35
N ALA A 113 2.83 20.95 -1.69
CA ALA A 113 3.27 20.45 -0.40
C ALA A 113 2.13 20.47 0.62
N THR A 114 2.07 19.43 1.45
CA THR A 114 1.11 19.31 2.54
C THR A 114 1.85 19.35 3.87
N GLY A 115 1.13 19.61 4.98
CA GLY A 115 1.76 19.54 6.30
C GLY A 115 2.42 18.18 6.58
N GLN A 116 1.85 17.10 6.06
CA GLN A 116 2.43 15.76 6.15
C GLN A 116 3.71 15.62 5.32
N SER A 117 3.75 16.12 4.08
CA SER A 117 4.95 16.00 3.24
C SER A 117 6.12 16.79 3.82
N VAL A 118 5.87 18.01 4.30
CA VAL A 118 6.85 18.85 4.99
C VAL A 118 7.38 18.19 6.27
N TYR A 119 6.51 17.52 7.03
CA TYR A 119 6.93 16.75 8.18
C TYR A 119 7.88 15.61 7.77
N LEU A 120 7.53 14.85 6.72
CA LEU A 120 8.35 13.72 6.26
C LEU A 120 9.73 14.17 5.76
N THR A 121 9.81 15.29 5.03
CA THR A 121 11.09 15.84 4.55
C THR A 121 11.95 16.37 5.70
N ASN A 122 11.35 17.02 6.69
CA ASN A 122 12.08 17.58 7.84
C ASN A 122 12.51 16.52 8.86
N SER A 123 11.76 15.41 8.96
CA SER A 123 12.05 14.30 9.88
C SER A 123 13.15 13.36 9.38
N GLY A 124 13.70 13.61 8.19
CA GLY A 124 14.70 12.75 7.54
C GLY A 124 14.16 11.52 6.82
N GLY A 125 12.82 11.36 6.72
CA GLY A 125 12.17 10.18 6.12
C GLY A 125 12.65 8.84 6.70
N PRO A 126 12.10 7.69 6.25
CA PRO A 126 12.76 6.41 6.51
C PRO A 126 14.08 6.39 5.72
N ALA A 127 15.17 6.69 6.44
CA ALA A 127 16.60 6.52 6.12
C ALA A 127 16.95 6.10 4.67
N ASN A 128 17.35 7.09 3.87
CA ASN A 128 18.54 6.91 3.03
C ASN A 128 19.51 8.04 3.38
N SER A 129 20.24 7.83 4.48
CA SER A 129 21.33 8.70 4.94
C SER A 129 22.52 8.57 3.99
N GLY A 130 22.41 9.16 2.80
CA GLY A 130 23.48 9.41 1.85
C GLY A 130 23.55 10.90 1.60
N GLY A 131 24.05 11.64 2.60
CA GLY A 131 24.14 13.10 2.54
C GLY A 131 24.97 13.59 1.36
N LEU A 132 24.36 14.41 0.52
CA LEU A 132 25.03 15.46 -0.24
C LEU A 132 24.36 16.77 0.13
N THR A 133 24.72 17.30 1.30
CA THR A 133 24.45 18.69 1.64
C THR A 133 25.33 19.55 0.74
N ASN A 134 24.77 20.07 -0.35
CA ASN A 134 25.41 21.13 -1.12
C ASN A 134 25.23 22.45 -0.35
N SER A 135 26.09 22.70 0.64
CA SER A 135 26.21 24.01 1.26
C SER A 135 27.06 24.90 0.36
N GLY A 136 26.39 25.76 -0.40
CA GLY A 136 27.05 26.86 -1.10
C GLY A 136 27.91 27.67 -0.15
N GLY A 137 29.18 27.82 -0.49
CA GLY A 137 30.17 28.56 0.28
C GLY A 137 31.21 29.20 -0.64
N THR A 138 30.97 30.46 -0.98
CA THR A 138 31.95 31.52 -1.28
C THR A 138 32.87 31.36 -2.49
N VAL A 139 32.55 32.14 -3.53
CA VAL A 139 33.45 32.51 -4.63
C VAL A 139 34.68 33.23 -4.06
N ALA A 140 35.84 32.58 -4.09
CA ALA A 140 37.11 33.23 -3.84
C ALA A 140 37.53 34.01 -5.10
N GLN A 141 37.52 35.33 -5.00
CA GLN A 141 38.14 36.24 -5.96
C GLN A 141 39.63 35.92 -6.10
N LEU A 142 40.07 35.61 -7.32
CA LEU A 142 41.47 35.79 -7.70
C LEU A 142 41.65 37.20 -8.25
N LYS A 143 42.56 37.94 -7.62
CA LYS A 143 43.01 39.28 -8.02
C LYS A 143 44.48 39.15 -8.46
N PRO A 144 44.94 40.14 -9.24
CA PRO A 144 45.17 40.04 -10.68
C PRO A 144 46.36 39.15 -11.09
#